data_AF-A0A4Q4D7Y6-F1
#
_entry.id   AF-A0A4Q4D7Y6-F1
#
_cell.length_a   1.000
_cell.length_b   1.000
_cell.length_c   1.000
_cell.angle_alpha   90.00
_cell.angle_beta   90.00
_cell.angle_gamma   90.00
#
_symmetry.space_group_name_H-M   'P 1'
#
loop_
_entity.id
_entity.type
_entity.pdbx_description
1 polymer ?
#
loop_
_entity_poly.entity_id
_entity_poly.type
_entity_poly.pdbx_seq_one_letter_code
_entity_poly.pdbx_strand_id
1 'polypeptide(L)'
;MNVDLAAYQHHLDPDDLRKLFHHGHWIPVRRGITTAFVDRHYPGWSWNGLMDLLEGAGVAHRRGPGLMHPPYWPDRLVASVHVNTPDDFCIVWIDGSVTVR
;
A
#
# COMPACT_ATOMS: atom_id res chain seq x y z
N MET A 1 9.26 -17.45 12.53
CA MET A 1 7.80 -17.37 12.79
C MET A 1 7.11 -17.83 11.51
N ASN A 2 6.21 -18.81 11.57
CA ASN A 2 5.48 -19.25 10.38
C ASN A 2 4.18 -18.44 10.32
N VAL A 3 4.12 -17.44 9.45
CA VAL A 3 2.93 -16.59 9.28
C VAL A 3 2.07 -17.19 8.18
N ASP A 4 0.80 -17.45 8.46
CA ASP A 4 -0.15 -17.89 7.44
C ASP A 4 -0.58 -16.70 6.58
N LEU A 5 0.15 -16.48 5.49
CA LEU A 5 -0.11 -15.36 4.59
C LEU A 5 -1.49 -15.47 3.91
N ALA A 6 -2.06 -16.68 3.79
CA ALA A 6 -3.35 -16.89 3.15
C ALA A 6 -4.55 -16.42 4.00
N ALA A 7 -4.32 -16.12 5.28
CA ALA A 7 -5.34 -15.57 6.17
C ALA A 7 -5.61 -14.07 5.96
N TYR A 8 -4.79 -13.40 5.14
CA TYR A 8 -4.98 -11.99 4.79
C TYR A 8 -5.92 -11.81 3.59
N GLN A 9 -6.72 -10.75 3.59
CA GLN A 9 -7.71 -10.46 2.54
C GLN A 9 -7.08 -9.82 1.31
N HIS A 10 -6.06 -8.99 1.51
CA HIS A 10 -5.37 -8.31 0.42
C HIS A 10 -3.90 -8.68 0.40
N HIS A 11 -3.39 -8.93 -0.80
CA HIS A 11 -2.00 -9.24 -1.07
C HIS A 11 -1.51 -8.27 -2.13
N LEU A 12 -0.42 -7.56 -1.84
CA LEU A 12 0.18 -6.59 -2.74
C LEU A 12 1.63 -6.99 -2.97
N ASP A 13 1.96 -7.29 -4.22
CA ASP A 13 3.34 -7.38 -4.65
C ASP A 13 3.90 -5.98 -5.04
N PRO A 14 5.17 -5.86 -5.42
CA PRO A 14 5.74 -4.57 -5.81
C PRO A 14 5.05 -3.93 -7.02
N ASP A 15 4.47 -4.71 -7.94
CA ASP A 15 3.71 -4.19 -9.07
C ASP A 15 2.34 -3.64 -8.65
N ASP A 16 1.68 -4.31 -7.71
CA ASP A 16 0.43 -3.83 -7.14
C ASP A 16 0.63 -2.55 -6.32
N LEU A 17 1.72 -2.45 -5.56
CA LEU A 17 2.11 -1.20 -4.88
C LEU A 17 2.38 -0.08 -5.89
N ARG A 18 3.10 -0.35 -6.98
CA ARG A 18 3.33 0.64 -8.05
C ARG A 18 2.01 1.12 -8.67
N LYS A 19 1.09 0.20 -8.97
CA LYS A 19 -0.25 0.54 -9.51
C LYS A 19 -1.05 1.36 -8.51
N LEU A 20 -1.11 0.95 -7.26
CA LEU A 20 -1.79 1.67 -6.18
C LEU A 20 -1.25 3.10 -6.08
N PHE A 21 0.06 3.28 -5.97
CA PHE A 21 0.65 4.61 -5.83
C PHE A 21 0.45 5.47 -7.08
N HIS A 22 0.41 4.89 -8.28
CA HIS A 22 0.07 5.64 -9.49
C HIS A 22 -1.30 6.34 -9.39
N HIS A 23 -2.28 5.72 -8.72
CA HIS A 23 -3.58 6.33 -8.45
C HIS A 23 -3.53 7.48 -7.45
N GLY A 24 -2.42 7.69 -6.73
CA GLY A 24 -2.24 8.85 -5.86
C GLY A 24 -1.97 10.17 -6.60
N HIS A 25 -1.80 10.13 -7.93
CA HIS A 25 -1.56 11.34 -8.71
C HIS A 25 -2.75 12.31 -8.63
N TRP A 26 -2.47 13.62 -8.67
CA TRP A 26 -3.48 14.66 -8.45
C TRP A 26 -4.64 14.61 -9.46
N ILE A 27 -4.38 14.19 -10.70
CA ILE A 27 -5.42 14.06 -11.75
C ILE A 27 -6.43 12.96 -11.36
N PRO A 28 -6.03 11.69 -11.12
CA PRO A 28 -6.92 10.67 -10.59
C PRO A 28 -7.67 11.09 -9.32
N VAL A 29 -6.97 11.73 -8.38
CA VAL A 29 -7.57 12.15 -7.09
C VAL A 29 -8.69 13.17 -7.34
N ARG A 30 -8.42 14.23 -8.11
CA ARG A 30 -9.43 15.27 -8.42
C ARG A 30 -10.62 14.75 -9.23
N ARG A 31 -10.46 13.64 -9.94
CA ARG A 31 -11.52 13.00 -10.73
C ARG A 31 -12.27 11.90 -9.98
N GLY A 32 -11.93 11.64 -8.71
CA GLY A 32 -12.52 10.54 -7.93
C GLY A 32 -12.11 9.14 -8.38
N ILE A 33 -11.15 9.02 -9.30
CA ILE A 33 -10.68 7.74 -9.84
C ILE A 33 -9.92 6.97 -8.76
N THR A 34 -9.17 7.67 -7.91
CA THR A 34 -8.45 7.07 -6.77
C THR A 34 -9.41 6.38 -5.81
N THR A 35 -10.49 7.06 -5.42
CA THR A 35 -11.52 6.51 -4.55
C THR A 35 -12.17 5.29 -5.20
N ALA A 36 -12.62 5.42 -6.45
CA ALA A 36 -13.25 4.31 -7.17
C ALA A 36 -12.32 3.09 -7.35
N PHE A 37 -11.02 3.33 -7.53
CA PHE A 37 -10.02 2.27 -7.57
C PHE A 37 -9.90 1.56 -6.22
N VAL A 38 -9.77 2.32 -5.12
CA VAL A 38 -9.65 1.73 -3.78
C VAL A 38 -10.90 0.96 -3.40
N ASP A 39 -12.09 1.52 -3.59
CA ASP A 39 -13.37 0.86 -3.26
C ASP A 39 -13.54 -0.47 -4.01
N ARG A 40 -13.02 -0.55 -5.24
CA ARG A 40 -13.12 -1.73 -6.09
C ARG A 40 -12.12 -2.82 -5.71
N HIS A 41 -10.88 -2.44 -5.40
CA HIS A 41 -9.77 -3.39 -5.23
C HIS A 41 -9.46 -3.71 -3.76
N TYR A 42 -9.82 -2.82 -2.85
CA TYR A 42 -9.57 -2.92 -1.42
C TYR A 42 -10.86 -2.57 -0.66
N PRO A 43 -11.95 -3.36 -0.81
CA PRO A 43 -13.22 -3.10 -0.13
C PRO A 43 -13.05 -2.95 1.38
N GLY A 44 -13.63 -1.90 1.94
CA GLY A 44 -13.50 -1.56 3.37
C GLY A 44 -12.32 -0.65 3.69
N TRP A 45 -11.42 -0.39 2.73
CA TRP A 45 -10.34 0.59 2.87
C TRP A 45 -10.69 1.94 2.27
N SER A 46 -10.06 2.99 2.79
CA SER A 46 -9.96 4.29 2.13
C SER A 46 -8.54 4.49 1.60
N TRP A 47 -8.39 5.36 0.60
CA TRP A 47 -7.05 5.75 0.11
C TRP A 47 -6.14 6.21 1.26
N ASN A 48 -6.63 7.12 2.10
CA ASN A 48 -5.84 7.65 3.22
C ASN A 48 -5.47 6.55 4.21
N GLY A 49 -6.41 5.65 4.57
CA GLY A 49 -6.12 4.54 5.47
C GLY A 49 -5.03 3.60 4.95
N LEU A 50 -5.04 3.29 3.65
CA LEU A 50 -3.97 2.51 3.03
C LEU A 50 -2.63 3.26 3.08
N MET A 51 -2.62 4.54 2.72
CA MET A 51 -1.38 5.32 2.71
C MET A 51 -0.80 5.49 4.12
N ASP A 52 -1.64 5.74 5.12
CA ASP A 52 -1.22 5.87 6.53
C ASP A 52 -0.61 4.57 7.05
N LEU A 53 -1.20 3.40 6.75
CA LEU A 53 -0.61 2.10 7.08
C LEU A 53 0.73 1.92 6.38
N LEU A 54 0.77 2.11 5.06
CA LEU A 54 1.96 1.80 4.27
C LEU A 54 3.12 2.76 4.61
N GLU A 55 2.83 4.03 4.88
CA GLU A 55 3.82 5.01 5.33
C GLU A 55 4.30 4.70 6.75
N GLY A 56 3.37 4.43 7.68
CA GLY A 56 3.70 4.08 9.06
C GLY A 56 4.51 2.79 9.20
N ALA A 57 4.33 1.84 8.29
CA ALA A 57 5.08 0.59 8.26
C ALA A 57 6.36 0.64 7.41
N GLY A 58 6.70 1.80 6.83
CA GLY A 58 7.91 1.99 6.04
C GLY A 58 7.87 1.41 4.62
N VAL A 59 6.69 1.00 4.15
CA VAL A 59 6.48 0.49 2.77
C VAL A 59 6.34 1.65 1.78
N ALA A 60 5.66 2.73 2.17
CA ALA A 60 5.45 3.91 1.33
C ALA A 60 6.33 5.05 1.79
N HIS A 61 7.02 5.68 0.84
CA HIS A 61 7.85 6.85 1.10
C HIS A 61 7.26 8.06 0.40
N ARG A 62 7.00 9.11 1.18
CA ARG A 62 6.43 10.35 0.67
C ARG A 62 7.44 11.12 -0.18
N ARG A 63 7.04 11.47 -1.40
CA ARG A 63 7.71 12.47 -2.23
C ARG A 63 7.40 13.85 -1.67
N GLY A 64 8.42 14.71 -1.60
CA GLY A 64 8.24 16.12 -1.21
C GLY A 64 7.16 16.84 -2.03
N PRO A 65 6.71 18.04 -1.59
CA PRO A 65 5.57 18.71 -2.19
C PRO A 65 5.82 19.01 -3.68
N GLY A 66 5.13 18.29 -4.56
CA GLY A 66 5.23 18.45 -6.00
C GLY A 66 3.98 17.91 -6.69
N LEU A 67 3.22 18.79 -7.34
CA LEU A 67 1.95 18.46 -7.99
C LEU A 67 2.13 17.66 -9.30
N MET A 68 3.33 17.22 -9.66
CA MET A 68 3.59 16.56 -10.97
C MET A 68 3.81 15.05 -10.88
N HIS A 69 3.90 14.48 -9.67
CA HIS A 69 4.19 13.07 -9.47
C HIS A 69 3.25 12.44 -8.45
N PRO A 70 3.09 11.11 -8.48
CA PRO A 70 2.51 10.39 -7.36
C PRO A 70 3.18 10.79 -6.03
N PRO A 71 2.40 10.95 -4.95
CA PRO A 71 2.92 11.38 -3.66
C PRO A 71 3.74 10.31 -2.95
N TYR A 72 3.70 9.05 -3.40
CA TYR A 72 4.40 7.94 -2.77
C TYR A 72 5.17 7.10 -3.80
N TRP A 73 6.25 6.46 -3.33
CA TRP A 73 6.90 5.34 -4.00
C TRP A 73 7.02 4.14 -3.05
N PRO A 74 7.06 2.90 -3.56
CA PRO A 74 7.27 1.72 -2.71
C PRO A 74 8.74 1.64 -2.28
N ASP A 75 8.98 1.20 -1.05
CA ASP A 75 10.31 0.79 -0.62
C ASP A 75 10.80 -0.37 -1.50
N ARG A 76 12.06 -0.27 -1.95
CA ARG A 76 12.70 -1.25 -2.82
C ARG A 76 12.96 -2.60 -2.13
N LEU A 77 12.91 -2.64 -0.80
CA LEU A 77 13.16 -3.79 0.04
C LEU A 77 11.89 -4.56 0.39
N VAL A 78 10.72 -4.09 -0.05
CA VAL A 78 9.46 -4.81 0.17
C VAL A 78 9.30 -5.89 -0.90
N ALA A 79 9.10 -7.13 -0.45
CA ALA A 79 8.79 -8.26 -1.32
C ALA A 79 7.28 -8.45 -1.48
N SER A 80 6.50 -8.33 -0.40
CA SER A 80 5.04 -8.33 -0.44
C SER A 80 4.44 -7.71 0.82
N VAL A 81 3.19 -7.26 0.70
CA VAL A 81 2.39 -6.73 1.79
C VAL A 81 1.07 -7.48 1.85
N HIS A 82 0.66 -7.85 3.05
CA HIS A 82 -0.55 -8.60 3.33
C HIS A 82 -1.36 -7.84 4.38
N VAL A 83 -2.61 -7.48 4.07
CA VAL A 83 -3.42 -6.64 4.97
C VAL A 83 -4.85 -7.16 5.11
N ASN A 84 -5.33 -7.13 6.35
CA ASN A 84 -6.74 -7.27 6.70
C ASN A 84 -7.29 -5.93 7.17
N THR A 85 -6.62 -5.31 8.14
CA THR A 85 -7.02 -4.06 8.78
C THR A 85 -5.80 -3.19 9.08
N PRO A 86 -5.96 -1.92 9.51
CA PRO A 86 -4.85 -1.08 9.94
C PRO A 86 -3.94 -1.69 11.01
N ASP A 87 -4.49 -2.58 11.84
CA ASP A 87 -3.82 -3.22 12.97
C ASP A 87 -3.61 -4.73 12.77
N ASP A 88 -3.90 -5.26 11.58
CA ASP A 88 -3.66 -6.67 11.22
C ASP A 88 -3.03 -6.74 9.84
N PHE A 89 -1.70 -6.81 9.83
CA PHE A 89 -0.89 -6.83 8.61
C PHE A 89 0.42 -7.60 8.75
N CYS A 90 0.94 -8.01 7.61
CA CYS A 90 2.24 -8.67 7.47
C CYS A 90 2.98 -8.08 6.27
N ILE A 91 4.24 -7.69 6.47
CA ILE A 91 5.16 -7.23 5.43
C ILE A 91 6.30 -8.22 5.33
N VAL A 92 6.52 -8.74 4.14
CA VAL A 92 7.66 -9.58 3.81
C VAL A 92 8.70 -8.71 3.13
N TRP A 93 9.91 -8.69 3.67
CA TRP A 93 11.04 -7.96 3.10
C TRP A 93 11.86 -8.89 2.19
N ILE A 94 12.63 -8.32 1.26
CA ILE A 94 13.41 -9.09 0.29
C ILE A 94 14.50 -9.97 0.92
N ASP A 95 14.92 -9.65 2.15
CA ASP A 95 15.89 -10.45 2.93
C ASP A 95 15.22 -11.60 3.69
N GLY A 96 13.91 -11.77 3.54
CA GLY A 96 13.11 -12.79 4.21
C GLY A 96 12.70 -12.44 5.64
N SER A 97 13.10 -11.27 6.16
CA SER A 97 12.55 -10.76 7.42
C SER A 97 11.07 -10.40 7.26
N VAL A 98 10.35 -10.39 8.37
CA VAL A 98 8.91 -10.15 8.39
C VAL A 98 8.57 -9.15 9.48
N THR A 99 7.78 -8.13 9.13
CA THR A 99 7.13 -7.24 10.10
C THR A 99 5.66 -7.63 10.19
N VAL A 100 5.19 -7.95 11.40
CA VAL A 100 3.78 -8.24 11.67
C VAL A 100 3.25 -7.33 12.76
N ARG A 101 1.96 -7.02 12.69
CA ARG A 101 1.19 -6.43 13.78
C ARG A 101 -0.16 -7.13 13.85
#